data_AF-A0A7R9I8L1-F1
#
_entry.id   AF-A0A7R9I8L1-F1
#
_cell.length_a   1.000
_cell.length_b   1.000
_cell.length_c   1.000
_cell.angle_alpha   90.00
_cell.angle_beta   90.00
_cell.angle_gamma   90.00
#
_symmetry.space_group_name_H-M   'P 1'
#
loop_
_entity.id
_entity.type
_entity.pdbx_description
1 polymer ?
#
loop_
_entity_poly.entity_id
_entity_poly.type
_entity_poly.pdbx_seq_one_letter_code
_entity_poly.pdbx_strand_id
1 'polypeptide(L)'
;MDKEGFLLYYSESEKKSFDKRGYFNFHPKGVIPIGGCIVQPTSDPVQEYVIQISSESFLNGTVGLAAETRFDQERWLQGLQEAARITLENSRMGESIIRDLETQGLQLNKEKQCCVGE
;
A
#
# COMPACT_ATOMS: atom_id res chain seq x y z
N MET A 1 5.18 10.12 2.89
CA MET A 1 4.53 9.80 4.17
C MET A 1 3.64 8.61 3.89
N ASP A 2 3.75 7.54 4.68
CA ASP A 2 2.89 6.38 4.55
C ASP A 2 1.59 6.64 5.31
N LYS A 3 0.45 6.59 4.62
CA LYS A 3 -0.86 6.49 5.26
C LYS A 3 -1.41 5.13 4.83
N GLU A 4 -1.49 4.20 5.78
CA GLU A 4 -2.25 2.95 5.67
C GLU A 4 -2.06 2.22 4.32
N GLY A 5 -0.80 2.04 3.88
CA GLY A 5 -0.51 1.27 2.67
C GLY A 5 -0.45 2.08 1.38
N PHE A 6 -0.38 3.40 1.47
CA PHE A 6 -0.22 4.29 0.31
C PHE A 6 0.99 5.21 0.48
N LEU A 7 1.79 5.31 -0.59
CA LEU A 7 2.87 6.28 -0.71
C LEU A 7 2.39 7.50 -1.50
N LEU A 8 2.35 8.64 -0.82
CA LEU A 8 2.00 9.93 -1.43
C LEU A 8 3.27 10.68 -1.85
N TYR A 9 3.30 11.19 -3.08
CA TYR A 9 4.38 12.04 -3.57
C TYR A 9 3.88 13.42 -4.02
N TYR A 10 4.73 14.43 -3.79
CA TYR A 10 4.43 15.84 -4.05
C TYR A 10 5.51 16.43 -4.95
N SER A 11 5.27 17.62 -5.52
CA SER A 11 6.36 18.38 -6.17
C SER A 11 7.44 18.75 -5.17
N GLU A 12 8.66 18.90 -5.66
CA GLU A 12 9.74 19.51 -4.89
C GLU A 12 9.38 20.90 -4.35
N SER A 13 8.61 21.70 -5.09
CA SER A 13 8.11 23.01 -4.65
C SER A 13 7.22 22.94 -3.39
N GLU A 14 6.57 21.81 -3.13
CA GLU A 14 5.76 21.61 -1.92
C GLU A 14 6.63 21.49 -0.66
N LYS A 15 7.87 21.01 -0.78
CA LYS A 15 8.81 20.93 0.36
C LYS A 15 9.00 22.30 1.02
N LYS A 16 9.29 23.33 0.21
CA LYS A 16 9.46 24.72 0.68
C LYS A 16 8.18 25.26 1.33
N SER A 17 7.02 24.88 0.82
CA SER A 17 5.73 25.31 1.37
C SER A 17 5.42 24.64 2.71
N PHE A 18 5.71 23.34 2.82
CA PHE A 18 5.57 22.57 4.05
C PHE A 18 6.47 23.14 5.15
N ASP A 19 7.76 23.35 4.88
CA ASP A 19 8.72 23.86 5.86
C ASP A 19 8.30 25.22 6.44
N LYS A 20 7.63 26.06 5.63
CA LYS A 20 7.13 27.38 6.07
C LYS A 20 5.80 27.29 6.83
N ARG A 21 4.89 26.41 6.41
CA ARG A 21 3.50 26.39 6.89
C ARG A 21 3.25 25.36 8.00
N GLY A 22 4.06 24.30 8.06
CA GLY A 22 3.93 23.20 9.01
C GLY A 22 2.82 22.19 8.70
N TYR A 23 2.16 22.29 7.55
CA TYR A 23 1.10 21.37 7.13
C TYR A 23 1.22 21.00 5.64
N PHE A 24 0.78 19.80 5.31
CA PHE A 24 0.80 19.29 3.94
C PHE A 24 -0.37 19.83 3.11
N ASN A 25 -0.13 19.97 1.81
CA ASN A 25 -1.20 20.10 0.84
C ASN A 25 -2.00 18.78 0.80
N PHE A 26 -3.33 18.88 0.74
CA PHE A 26 -4.21 17.71 0.67
C PHE A 26 -4.20 17.01 -0.70
N HIS A 27 -3.62 17.65 -1.71
CA HIS A 27 -3.58 17.16 -3.09
C HIS A 27 -2.15 16.73 -3.48
N PRO A 28 -1.80 15.44 -3.29
CA PRO A 28 -0.55 14.91 -3.81
C PRO A 28 -0.53 14.92 -5.34
N LYS A 29 0.66 14.87 -5.93
CA LYS A 29 0.81 14.68 -7.38
C LYS A 29 0.36 13.30 -7.82
N GLY A 30 0.50 12.33 -6.93
CA GLY A 30 0.02 10.98 -7.14
C GLY A 30 0.18 10.15 -5.88
N VAL A 31 -0.41 8.96 -5.97
CA VAL A 31 -0.49 8.01 -4.87
C VAL A 31 -0.12 6.65 -5.45
N ILE A 32 0.77 5.94 -4.76
CA ILE A 32 1.18 4.58 -5.12
C ILE A 32 0.63 3.64 -4.03
N PRO A 33 -0.25 2.67 -4.37
CA PRO A 33 -0.63 1.63 -3.44
C PRO A 33 0.56 0.71 -3.19
N ILE A 34 0.90 0.50 -1.93
CA ILE A 34 2.06 -0.29 -1.48
C ILE A 34 1.66 -1.72 -1.11
N GLY A 35 0.38 -1.96 -0.81
CA GLY A 35 -0.13 -3.29 -0.49
C GLY A 35 0.24 -4.33 -1.55
N GLY A 36 0.88 -5.42 -1.11
CA GLY A 36 1.31 -6.50 -1.99
C GLY A 36 2.47 -6.17 -2.95
N CYS A 37 3.07 -4.98 -2.87
CA CYS A 37 4.27 -4.66 -3.64
C CYS A 37 5.51 -5.36 -3.06
N ILE A 38 6.48 -5.67 -3.92
CA ILE A 38 7.81 -6.13 -3.51
C ILE A 38 8.69 -4.90 -3.33
N VAL A 39 9.19 -4.69 -2.12
CA VAL A 39 10.05 -3.56 -1.73
C VAL A 39 11.43 -4.06 -1.33
N GLN A 40 12.46 -3.61 -2.05
CA GLN A 40 13.83 -4.08 -1.86
C GLN A 40 14.85 -2.95 -2.06
N PRO A 41 15.98 -2.97 -1.33
CA PRO A 41 17.09 -2.07 -1.61
C PRO A 41 17.73 -2.47 -2.95
N THR A 42 18.21 -1.47 -3.69
CA THR A 42 19.00 -1.67 -4.90
C THR A 42 20.10 -0.61 -4.95
N SER A 43 21.09 -0.86 -5.79
CA SER A 43 22.16 0.09 -6.09
C SER A 43 22.21 0.27 -7.60
N ASP A 44 22.08 1.52 -8.05
CA ASP A 44 22.30 1.89 -9.44
C ASP A 44 23.73 2.45 -9.57
N PRO A 45 24.44 2.25 -10.70
CA PRO A 45 25.75 2.87 -10.93
C PRO A 45 25.79 4.39 -10.71
N VAL A 46 24.66 5.09 -10.86
CA VAL A 46 24.56 6.54 -10.77
C VAL A 46 24.06 7.01 -9.40
N GLN A 47 23.28 6.17 -8.70
CA GLN A 47 22.59 6.56 -7.48
C GLN A 47 22.72 5.48 -6.40
N GLU A 48 23.31 5.86 -5.27
CA GLU A 48 23.35 5.03 -4.07
C GLU A 48 22.02 5.13 -3.29
N TYR A 49 21.81 4.15 -2.41
CA TYR A 49 20.69 4.11 -1.45
C TYR A 49 19.29 4.10 -2.10
N VAL A 50 19.16 3.37 -3.21
CA VAL A 50 17.90 3.26 -3.94
C VAL A 50 17.01 2.18 -3.33
N ILE A 51 15.71 2.45 -3.29
CA ILE A 51 14.67 1.48 -2.93
C ILE A 51 13.85 1.23 -4.19
N GLN A 52 13.75 -0.01 -4.61
CA GLN A 52 12.90 -0.42 -5.72
C GLN A 52 11.58 -0.98 -5.16
N ILE A 53 10.48 -0.41 -5.63
CA ILE A 53 9.12 -0.90 -5.41
C ILE A 53 8.65 -1.52 -6.72
N SER A 54 8.20 -2.77 -6.69
CA SER A 54 7.76 -3.48 -7.89
C SER A 54 6.40 -4.13 -7.70
N SER A 55 5.60 -4.10 -8.77
CA SER A 55 4.27 -4.69 -8.84
C SER A 55 3.93 -4.97 -10.29
N GLU A 56 3.30 -6.10 -10.56
CA GLU A 56 2.74 -6.44 -11.89
C GLU A 56 1.66 -5.45 -12.32
N SER A 57 1.06 -4.71 -11.37
CA SER A 57 0.06 -3.69 -11.65
C SER A 57 0.64 -2.38 -12.19
N PHE A 58 1.95 -2.15 -12.07
CA PHE A 58 2.59 -0.94 -12.56
C PHE A 58 2.85 -1.05 -14.06
N LEU A 59 2.55 0.00 -14.83
CA LEU A 59 2.75 0.02 -16.29
C LEU A 59 4.18 -0.34 -16.71
N ASN A 60 5.18 0.12 -15.95
CA ASN A 60 6.61 -0.15 -16.18
C ASN A 60 7.18 -1.20 -15.21
N GLY A 61 6.33 -1.86 -14.41
CA GLY A 61 6.71 -2.89 -13.45
C GLY A 61 7.41 -2.40 -12.17
N THR A 62 8.08 -1.25 -12.19
CA THR A 62 8.87 -0.76 -11.04
C THR A 62 8.81 0.76 -10.85
N VAL A 63 9.07 1.19 -9.62
CA VAL A 63 9.32 2.58 -9.21
C VAL A 63 10.57 2.60 -8.33
N GLY A 64 11.50 3.51 -8.64
CA GLY A 64 12.71 3.74 -7.84
C GLY A 64 12.57 4.96 -6.93
N LEU A 65 12.99 4.82 -5.67
CA LEU A 65 13.10 5.91 -4.70
C LEU A 65 14.56 6.07 -4.29
N ALA A 66 15.13 7.26 -4.43
CA ALA A 66 16.49 7.54 -3.99
C ALA A 66 16.46 8.17 -2.59
N ALA A 67 17.19 7.60 -1.64
CA ALA A 67 17.40 8.19 -0.32
C ALA A 67 18.70 9.01 -0.29
N GLU A 68 18.76 10.02 0.57
CA GLU A 68 19.95 10.86 0.74
C GLU A 68 21.05 10.14 1.52
N THR A 69 20.67 9.24 2.43
CA THR A 69 21.61 8.48 3.26
C THR A 69 21.20 7.02 3.37
N ARG A 70 22.17 6.15 3.71
CA ARG A 70 21.90 4.74 4.04
C ARG A 70 20.89 4.60 5.19
N PHE A 71 21.01 5.45 6.20
CA PHE A 71 20.10 5.43 7.35
C PHE A 71 18.65 5.73 6.91
N ASP A 72 18.47 6.72 6.05
CA ASP A 72 17.14 7.04 5.49
C ASP A 72 16.61 5.88 4.65
N GLN A 73 17.46 5.26 3.81
CA GLN A 73 17.08 4.10 3.02
C GLN A 73 16.58 2.96 3.91
N GLU A 74 17.34 2.59 4.94
CA GLU A 74 16.98 1.50 5.86
C GLU A 74 15.66 1.80 6.58
N ARG A 75 15.48 3.04 7.04
CA ARG A 75 14.24 3.48 7.70
C ARG A 75 13.03 3.44 6.77
N TRP A 76 13.17 3.94 5.54
CA TRP A 76 12.09 3.91 4.54
C TRP A 76 11.77 2.49 4.09
N LEU A 77 12.80 1.66 3.90
CA LEU A 77 12.66 0.26 3.51
C LEU A 77 11.81 -0.50 4.53
N GLN A 78 12.12 -0.38 5.83
CA GLN A 78 11.34 -1.02 6.89
C GLN A 78 9.87 -0.59 6.88
N GLY A 79 9.61 0.72 6.80
CA GLY A 79 8.24 1.24 6.79
C GLY A 79 7.43 0.74 5.59
N LEU A 80 8.01 0.80 4.39
CA LEU A 80 7.36 0.37 3.16
C LEU A 80 7.11 -1.14 3.12
N GLN A 81 8.04 -1.95 3.63
CA GLN A 81 7.85 -3.40 3.73
C GLN A 81 6.72 -3.77 4.69
N GLU A 82 6.65 -3.10 5.84
CA GLU A 82 5.58 -3.36 6.79
C GLU A 82 4.22 -2.92 6.26
N ALA A 83 4.14 -1.77 5.59
CA ALA A 83 2.91 -1.32 4.94
C ALA A 83 2.46 -2.27 3.82
N ALA A 84 3.40 -2.76 3.00
CA ALA A 84 3.10 -3.75 1.95
C ALA A 84 2.48 -5.03 2.52
N ARG A 85 2.99 -5.49 3.68
CA ARG A 85 2.55 -6.68 4.39
C ARG A 85 1.18 -6.50 5.05
N ILE A 86 1.01 -5.44 5.84
CA ILE A 86 -0.23 -5.18 6.60
C ILE A 86 -1.41 -5.02 5.64
N THR A 87 -1.26 -4.26 4.55
CA THR A 87 -2.37 -4.02 3.62
C THR A 87 -2.79 -5.32 2.91
N LEU A 88 -1.84 -6.22 2.61
CA LEU A 88 -2.15 -7.53 2.03
C LEU A 88 -2.90 -8.42 3.03
N GLU A 89 -2.46 -8.44 4.29
CA GLU A 89 -3.08 -9.24 5.36
C GLU A 89 -4.52 -8.76 5.63
N ASN A 90 -4.72 -7.45 5.76
CA ASN A 90 -6.04 -6.84 5.94
C ASN A 90 -7.00 -7.15 4.79
N SER A 91 -6.49 -7.13 3.54
CA SER A 91 -7.30 -7.48 2.36
C SER A 91 -7.74 -8.94 2.39
N ARG A 92 -6.82 -9.86 2.73
CA ARG A 92 -7.11 -11.30 2.85
C ARG A 92 -8.12 -11.60 3.96
N MET A 93 -7.98 -10.96 5.12
CA MET A 93 -8.93 -11.13 6.22
C MET A 93 -10.33 -10.62 5.84
N GLY A 94 -10.42 -9.44 5.20
CA GLY A 94 -11.68 -8.90 4.70
C GLY A 94 -12.38 -9.83 3.70
N GLU A 95 -11.64 -10.41 2.76
CA GLU A 95 -12.19 -11.39 1.82
C GLU A 95 -12.71 -12.65 2.51
N SER A 96 -12.01 -13.18 3.51
CA SER A 96 -12.46 -14.36 4.26
C SER A 96 -13.79 -14.11 4.96
N ILE A 97 -13.92 -12.95 5.62
CA ILE A 97 -15.14 -12.56 6.33
C ILE A 97 -16.33 -12.46 5.36
N ILE A 98 -16.13 -11.87 4.18
CA ILE A 98 -17.19 -11.77 3.16
C ILE A 98 -17.65 -13.17 2.73
N ARG A 99 -16.73 -14.09 2.44
CA ARG A 99 -17.07 -15.46 2.03
C ARG A 99 -17.83 -16.22 3.11
N ASP A 100 -17.45 -16.04 4.38
CA ASP A 100 -18.13 -16.67 5.50
C ASP A 100 -19.57 -16.15 5.63
N LEU A 101 -19.78 -14.83 5.49
CA LEU A 101 -21.11 -14.21 5.51
C LEU A 101 -21.98 -14.67 4.33
N GLU A 102 -21.42 -14.80 3.13
CA GLU A 102 -22.13 -15.32 1.96
C GLU A 102 -22.57 -16.77 2.18
N THR A 103 -21.69 -17.60 2.75
CA THR A 103 -21.97 -19.00 3.04
C THR A 103 -23.08 -19.15 4.08
N GLN A 104 -23.02 -18.37 5.16
CA GLN A 104 -24.08 -18.34 6.18
C GLN A 104 -25.42 -17.86 5.61
N GLY A 105 -25.41 -16.82 4.77
CA GLY A 105 -26.61 -16.33 4.09
C GLY A 105 -27.25 -17.36 3.17
N LEU A 106 -26.43 -18.12 2.43
CA LEU A 106 -26.89 -19.22 1.58
C LEU A 106 -27.50 -20.37 2.40
N GLN A 107 -26.93 -20.71 3.55
CA GLN A 107 -27.47 -21.74 4.45
C GLN A 107 -28.84 -21.33 5.03
N LEU A 108 -28.95 -20.11 5.55
CA LEU A 108 -30.20 -19.59 6.12
C LEU A 108 -31.36 -19.53 5.09
N ASN A 109 -31.05 -19.23 3.83
CA ASN A 109 -32.04 -19.27 2.75
C ASN A 109 -32.50 -20.69 2.41
N LYS A 110 -31.61 -21.68 2.44
CA LYS A 110 -31.98 -23.10 2.25
C LYS A 110 -32.88 -23.60 3.37
N GLU A 111 -32.57 -23.26 4.61
CA GLU A 111 -33.38 -23.65 5.78
C GLU A 111 -34.78 -23.04 5.71
N LYS A 112 -34.90 -21.76 5.35
CA LYS A 112 -36.22 -21.12 5.14
C LYS A 112 -37.05 -21.77 4.04
N GLN A 113 -36.44 -22.22 2.95
CA GLN A 113 -37.18 -22.93 1.89
C GLN A 113 -37.64 -24.32 2.34
N CYS A 114 -36.84 -25.02 3.14
CA CYS A 114 -37.22 -26.31 3.71
C CYS A 114 -38.45 -26.19 4.63
N CYS A 115 -38.53 -25.14 5.45
CA CYS A 115 -39.63 -24.95 6.41
C CYS A 115 -40.93 -24.39 5.81
N VAL A 116 -40.96 -24.00 4.53
CA VAL A 116 -42.15 -23.44 3.85
C VAL A 116 -42.76 -24.46 2.87
N GLY A 117 -42.14 -25.63 2.71
CA GLY A 117 -42.60 -26.72 1.84
C GLY A 117 -43.44 -27.82 2.52
N GLU A 118 -43.82 -27.65 3.78
CA GLU A 118 -44.69 -28.56 4.55
C GLU A 118 -46.06 -27.94 4.85
#